data_AF-A0A2M8NLV7-F1
#
_entry.id   AF-A0A2M8NLV7-F1
#
_cell.length_a   1.000
_cell.length_b   1.000
_cell.length_c   1.000
_cell.angle_alpha   90.00
_cell.angle_beta   90.00
_cell.angle_gamma   90.00
#
_symmetry.space_group_name_H-M   'P 1'
#
loop_
_entity.id
_entity.type
_entity.pdbx_description
1 polymer ?
#
loop_
_entity_poly.entity_id
_entity_poly.type
_entity_poly.pdbx_seq_one_letter_code
_entity_poly.pdbx_strand_id
1 'polypeptide(L)'
;MQAYNNDLTAFFNMLDKPIEVSALDEDAIRRMILFPMGQLRVTFSDPDALVSRIYQETSGLPIYVQHYCKILLDYLDANKRSILNVDDIAVVYSNLGFRYSIVETFEGNNGLLERIIVYALFAEDERGIRDRIKEDRITALLRKQNLNLRSGSLTRACRNLVRAEVLKDEGKGTFRIAVPLLRHALHESTNVDYTLRRMIEEFKIDPRYSDDWISASAANRERI
;
A
#
# COMPACT_ATOMS: atom_id res chain seq x y z
N MET A 1 32.05 -26.02 8.24
CA MET A 1 31.55 -24.88 9.04
C MET A 1 30.06 -25.12 9.23
N GLN A 2 29.72 -25.66 10.40
CA GLN A 2 28.42 -26.29 10.73
C GLN A 2 27.31 -25.25 10.88
N ALA A 3 26.11 -25.65 10.45
CA ALA A 3 24.86 -25.00 10.73
C ALA A 3 24.65 -24.86 12.24
N TYR A 4 24.42 -23.63 12.69
CA TYR A 4 23.99 -23.36 14.05
C TYR A 4 22.47 -23.60 14.10
N ASN A 5 22.08 -24.73 14.69
CA ASN A 5 20.71 -25.02 15.09
C ASN A 5 20.21 -23.89 15.96
N ASN A 6 19.21 -23.15 15.48
CA ASN A 6 18.52 -22.13 16.26
C ASN A 6 17.16 -22.66 16.77
N ASP A 7 17.17 -23.89 17.30
CA ASP A 7 16.04 -24.56 17.96
C ASP A 7 15.74 -23.99 19.36
N LEU A 8 16.15 -22.75 19.66
CA LEU A 8 15.99 -22.11 20.98
C LEU A 8 15.25 -20.77 20.90
N THR A 9 14.18 -20.69 20.11
CA THR A 9 13.13 -19.70 20.39
C THR A 9 11.93 -20.43 20.97
N ALA A 10 11.77 -20.35 22.29
CA ALA A 10 10.66 -20.90 23.08
C ALA A 10 9.24 -20.42 22.65
N PHE A 11 9.17 -19.58 21.61
CA PHE A 11 7.94 -19.02 21.05
C PHE A 11 7.53 -19.67 19.73
N PHE A 12 8.34 -20.55 19.11
CA PHE A 12 8.09 -21.09 17.76
C PHE A 12 6.77 -21.87 17.64
N ASN A 13 6.19 -22.34 18.75
CA ASN A 13 4.93 -23.08 18.82
C ASN A 13 3.89 -22.48 19.80
N MET A 14 4.08 -21.26 20.33
CA MET A 14 3.12 -20.68 21.29
C MET A 14 1.98 -19.88 20.64
N LEU A 15 2.09 -19.59 19.34
CA LEU A 15 1.05 -18.94 18.56
C LEU A 15 0.62 -19.90 17.46
N ASP A 16 -0.31 -20.82 17.77
CA ASP A 16 -0.88 -21.76 16.79
C ASP A 16 -1.55 -21.03 15.60
N LYS A 17 -1.79 -19.72 15.73
CA LYS A 17 -2.21 -18.84 14.65
C LYS A 17 -1.51 -17.49 14.78
N PRO A 18 -0.85 -16.96 13.73
CA PRO A 18 -0.47 -15.56 13.72
C PRO A 18 -1.73 -14.71 13.89
N ILE A 19 -1.68 -13.74 14.80
CA ILE A 19 -2.74 -12.74 14.91
C ILE A 19 -2.55 -11.80 13.72
N GLU A 20 -3.41 -11.94 12.71
CA GLU A 20 -3.45 -11.02 11.59
C GLU A 20 -4.09 -9.71 12.06
N VAL A 21 -3.27 -8.67 12.19
CA VAL A 21 -3.75 -7.31 12.45
C VAL A 21 -4.13 -6.70 11.11
N SER A 22 -5.43 -6.68 10.81
CA SER A 22 -5.98 -6.11 9.58
C SER A 22 -6.36 -4.64 9.74
N ALA A 23 -6.81 -4.03 8.65
CA ALA A 23 -7.53 -2.76 8.71
C ALA A 23 -8.71 -2.83 9.70
N LEU A 24 -8.97 -1.70 10.37
CA LEU A 24 -10.11 -1.55 11.29
C LEU A 24 -11.39 -1.33 10.49
N ASP A 25 -12.53 -1.72 11.09
CA ASP A 25 -13.84 -1.34 10.57
C ASP A 25 -14.15 0.15 10.81
N GLU A 26 -15.17 0.65 10.12
CA GLU A 26 -15.54 2.07 10.18
C GLU A 26 -15.96 2.50 11.60
N ASP A 27 -16.58 1.61 12.37
CA ASP A 27 -16.98 1.88 13.76
C ASP A 27 -15.77 2.01 14.71
N ALA A 28 -14.75 1.19 14.52
CA ALA A 28 -13.48 1.28 15.24
C ALA A 28 -12.73 2.54 14.84
N ILE A 29 -12.70 2.90 13.56
CA ILE A 29 -12.14 4.18 13.08
C ILE A 29 -12.90 5.36 13.67
N ARG A 30 -14.23 5.32 13.70
CA ARG A 30 -15.07 6.34 14.34
C ARG A 30 -14.63 6.58 15.78
N ARG A 31 -14.49 5.51 16.57
CA ARG A 31 -14.03 5.61 17.97
C ARG A 31 -12.61 6.16 18.05
N MET A 32 -11.72 5.71 17.16
CA MET A 32 -10.33 6.15 17.13
C MET A 32 -10.17 7.63 16.78
N ILE A 33 -11.11 8.21 16.05
CA ILE A 33 -11.11 9.64 15.69
C ILE A 33 -11.86 10.45 16.75
N LEU A 34 -13.16 10.18 16.93
CA LEU A 34 -14.06 11.08 17.65
C LEU A 34 -13.75 11.15 19.16
N PHE A 35 -13.37 10.02 19.77
CA PHE A 35 -13.10 9.98 21.20
C PHE A 35 -11.87 10.82 21.61
N PRO A 36 -10.65 10.56 21.09
CA PRO A 36 -9.48 11.33 21.51
C PRO A 36 -9.56 12.81 21.11
N MET A 37 -10.09 13.13 19.93
CA MET A 37 -10.25 14.53 19.50
C MET A 37 -11.28 15.27 20.36
N GLY A 38 -12.36 14.60 20.78
CA GLY A 38 -13.33 15.16 21.72
C GLY A 38 -12.71 15.48 23.09
N GLN A 39 -11.78 14.66 23.58
CA GLN A 39 -11.01 14.97 24.81
C GLN A 39 -10.18 16.25 24.68
N LEU A 40 -9.77 16.60 23.46
CA LEU A 40 -9.06 17.84 23.13
C LEU A 40 -10.01 19.02 22.85
N ARG A 41 -11.31 18.87 23.14
CA ARG A 41 -12.36 19.88 22.90
C ARG A 41 -12.55 20.24 21.42
N VAL A 42 -12.15 19.35 20.52
CA VAL A 42 -12.51 19.48 19.10
C VAL A 42 -13.96 19.04 18.93
N THR A 43 -14.71 19.84 18.18
CA THR A 43 -16.09 19.57 17.77
C THR A 43 -16.13 19.35 16.27
N PHE A 44 -17.15 18.64 15.81
CA PHE A 44 -17.28 18.21 14.42
C PHE A 44 -18.57 18.76 13.84
N SER A 45 -18.50 19.43 12.69
CA SER A 45 -19.71 19.93 12.01
C SER A 45 -20.56 18.79 11.44
N ASP A 46 -19.89 17.76 10.89
CA ASP A 46 -20.51 16.53 10.42
C ASP A 46 -19.57 15.35 10.72
N PRO A 47 -19.73 14.68 11.88
CA PRO A 47 -18.84 13.60 12.29
C PRO A 47 -18.99 12.36 11.38
N ASP A 48 -20.16 12.11 10.81
CA ASP A 48 -20.42 10.92 10.00
C ASP A 48 -19.73 11.06 8.64
N ALA A 49 -19.91 12.20 7.97
CA ALA A 49 -19.25 12.47 6.70
C ALA A 49 -17.72 12.52 6.85
N LEU A 50 -17.21 13.10 7.93
CA LEU A 50 -15.77 13.16 8.20
C LEU A 50 -15.19 11.76 8.38
N VAL A 51 -15.80 10.94 9.25
CA VAL A 51 -15.32 9.58 9.54
C VAL A 51 -15.39 8.71 8.29
N SER A 52 -16.51 8.73 7.56
CA SER A 52 -16.66 7.99 6.31
C SER A 52 -15.58 8.39 5.30
N ARG A 53 -15.27 9.68 5.19
CA ARG A 53 -14.25 10.17 4.25
C ARG A 53 -12.85 9.69 4.64
N ILE A 54 -12.48 9.83 5.91
CA ILE A 54 -11.19 9.35 6.43
C ILE A 54 -11.08 7.83 6.28
N TYR A 55 -12.16 7.09 6.58
CA TYR A 55 -12.20 5.64 6.43
C TYR A 55 -11.96 5.21 4.99
N GLN A 56 -12.63 5.84 4.01
CA GLN A 56 -12.48 5.53 2.59
C GLN A 56 -11.07 5.80 2.07
N GLU A 57 -10.43 6.89 2.51
CA GLU A 57 -9.10 7.28 2.03
C GLU A 57 -7.97 6.46 2.65
N THR A 58 -8.12 6.10 3.92
CA THR A 58 -7.13 5.33 4.68
C THR A 58 -7.37 3.83 4.60
N SER A 59 -8.52 3.41 4.06
CA SER A 59 -9.02 2.03 4.11
C SER A 59 -9.10 1.42 5.51
N GLY A 60 -9.20 2.27 6.54
CA GLY A 60 -9.23 1.83 7.94
C GLY A 60 -7.87 1.43 8.52
N LEU A 61 -6.77 1.77 7.84
CA LEU A 61 -5.42 1.52 8.36
C LEU A 61 -5.09 2.48 9.51
N PRO A 62 -4.85 1.98 10.74
CA PRO A 62 -4.69 2.85 11.92
C PRO A 62 -3.60 3.91 11.77
N ILE A 63 -2.46 3.55 11.17
CA ILE A 63 -1.33 4.46 11.00
C ILE A 63 -1.71 5.70 10.17
N TYR A 64 -2.46 5.51 9.09
CA TYR A 64 -2.88 6.62 8.24
C TYR A 64 -3.96 7.47 8.92
N VAL A 65 -4.91 6.84 9.61
CA VAL A 65 -5.94 7.59 10.37
C VAL A 65 -5.32 8.44 11.47
N GLN A 66 -4.31 7.92 12.19
CA GLN A 66 -3.60 8.69 13.21
C GLN A 66 -2.87 9.90 12.61
N HIS A 67 -2.21 9.72 11.46
CA HIS A 67 -1.58 10.83 10.75
C HIS A 67 -2.59 11.89 10.31
N TYR A 68 -3.75 11.47 9.76
CA TYR A 68 -4.86 12.38 9.44
C TYR A 68 -5.25 13.23 10.65
N CYS A 69 -5.54 12.57 11.77
CA CYS A 69 -5.96 13.24 12.99
C CYS A 69 -4.89 14.24 13.47
N LYS A 70 -3.62 13.86 13.42
CA LYS A 70 -2.51 14.75 13.79
C LYS A 70 -2.47 16.00 12.92
N ILE A 71 -2.54 15.86 11.60
CA ILE A 71 -2.47 16.98 10.66
C ILE A 71 -3.67 17.91 10.83
N LEU A 72 -4.86 17.34 11.04
CA LEU A 72 -6.08 18.12 11.27
C LEU A 72 -6.03 18.88 12.61
N LEU A 73 -5.47 18.28 13.66
CA LEU A 73 -5.23 18.97 14.93
C LEU A 73 -4.22 20.11 14.76
N ASP A 74 -3.09 19.87 14.10
CA ASP A 74 -2.07 20.88 13.84
C ASP A 74 -2.66 22.05 12.99
N TYR A 75 -3.55 21.73 12.04
CA TYR A 75 -4.29 22.73 11.24
C TYR A 75 -5.27 23.56 12.08
N LEU A 76 -6.05 22.92 12.95
CA LEU A 76 -6.99 23.61 13.85
C LEU A 76 -6.25 24.57 14.79
N ASP A 77 -5.15 24.12 15.39
CA ASP A 77 -4.32 24.92 16.30
C ASP A 77 -3.74 26.15 15.58
N ALA A 78 -3.15 25.95 14.40
CA ALA A 78 -2.59 27.03 13.58
C ALA A 78 -3.63 28.10 13.20
N ASN A 79 -4.89 27.69 13.01
CA ASN A 79 -6.00 28.59 12.66
C ASN A 79 -6.82 29.06 13.87
N LYS A 80 -6.42 28.67 15.10
CA LYS A 80 -7.16 28.97 16.35
C LYS A 80 -8.63 28.55 16.29
N ARG A 81 -8.92 27.42 15.65
CA ARG A 81 -10.26 26.83 15.49
C ARG A 81 -10.40 25.62 16.40
N SER A 82 -11.64 25.33 16.82
CA SER A 82 -12.01 24.11 17.55
C SER A 82 -13.11 23.30 16.88
N ILE A 83 -13.56 23.74 15.70
CA ILE A 83 -14.58 23.07 14.88
C ILE A 83 -13.90 22.54 13.62
N LEU A 84 -14.00 21.23 13.42
CA LEU A 84 -13.50 20.52 12.25
C LEU A 84 -14.63 20.29 11.24
N ASN A 85 -14.38 20.66 9.99
CA ASN A 85 -15.24 20.45 8.84
C ASN A 85 -14.67 19.35 7.94
N VAL A 86 -15.53 18.71 7.14
CA VAL A 86 -15.10 17.70 6.17
C VAL A 86 -14.10 18.28 5.16
N ASP A 87 -14.31 19.52 4.73
CA ASP A 87 -13.42 20.20 3.76
C ASP A 87 -12.02 20.43 4.31
N ASP A 88 -11.84 20.46 5.65
CA ASP A 88 -10.51 20.61 6.25
C ASP A 88 -9.61 19.39 5.94
N ILE A 89 -10.18 18.24 5.55
CA ILE A 89 -9.40 17.06 5.07
C ILE A 89 -8.46 17.42 3.93
N ALA A 90 -8.80 18.42 3.10
CA ALA A 90 -7.97 18.82 1.97
C ALA A 90 -6.53 19.23 2.37
N VAL A 91 -6.32 19.70 3.61
CA VAL A 91 -4.98 20.06 4.11
C VAL A 91 -4.06 18.84 4.27
N VAL A 92 -4.62 17.64 4.41
CA VAL A 92 -3.84 16.42 4.57
C VAL A 92 -3.06 16.09 3.30
N TYR A 93 -3.64 16.34 2.13
CA TYR A 93 -2.98 16.05 0.85
C TYR A 93 -1.77 16.94 0.58
N SER A 94 -1.77 18.18 1.10
CA SER A 94 -0.65 19.09 0.94
C SER A 94 0.48 18.86 1.96
N ASN A 95 0.26 17.99 2.96
CA ASN A 95 1.27 17.70 3.97
C ASN A 95 2.41 16.85 3.41
N LEU A 96 3.57 17.47 3.19
CA LEU A 96 4.74 16.81 2.62
C LEU A 96 5.26 15.65 3.50
N GLY A 97 5.29 15.83 4.82
CA GLY A 97 5.77 14.80 5.75
C GLY A 97 4.91 13.53 5.72
N PHE A 98 3.59 13.69 5.61
CA PHE A 98 2.65 12.59 5.48
C PHE A 98 2.79 11.85 4.15
N ARG A 99 2.97 12.57 3.05
CA ARG A 99 3.23 11.94 1.74
C ARG A 99 4.49 11.08 1.79
N TYR A 100 5.58 11.59 2.37
CA TYR A 100 6.79 10.81 2.56
C TYR A 100 6.58 9.60 3.46
N SER A 101 5.86 9.72 4.57
CA SER A 101 5.62 8.59 5.47
C SER A 101 4.78 7.48 4.82
N ILE A 102 3.82 7.82 3.96
CA ILE A 102 3.07 6.83 3.16
C ILE A 102 4.02 6.06 2.25
N VAL A 103 4.86 6.77 1.49
CA VAL A 103 5.80 6.14 0.54
C VAL A 103 6.83 5.29 1.28
N GLU A 104 7.42 5.79 2.37
CA GLU A 104 8.40 5.07 3.18
C GLU A 104 7.79 3.80 3.80
N THR A 105 6.57 3.89 4.35
CA THR A 105 5.85 2.74 4.90
C THR A 105 5.58 1.69 3.82
N PHE A 106 5.16 2.13 2.63
CA PHE A 106 4.94 1.23 1.51
C PHE A 106 6.24 0.55 1.07
N GLU A 107 7.30 1.32 0.88
CA GLU A 107 8.58 0.80 0.39
C GLU A 107 9.28 -0.11 1.40
N GLY A 108 9.16 0.17 2.70
CA GLY A 108 9.75 -0.62 3.77
C GLY A 108 9.04 -1.95 4.03
N ASN A 109 7.73 -2.01 3.79
CA ASN A 109 6.92 -3.20 4.10
C ASN A 109 6.71 -4.13 2.90
N ASN A 110 7.15 -3.75 1.70
CA ASN A 110 6.90 -4.51 0.47
C ASN A 110 8.20 -4.91 -0.24
N GLY A 111 8.24 -6.14 -0.74
CA GLY A 111 9.36 -6.65 -1.54
C GLY A 111 9.53 -5.89 -2.87
N LEU A 112 10.63 -6.16 -3.58
CA LEU A 112 10.92 -5.48 -4.84
C LEU A 112 9.86 -5.78 -5.91
N LEU A 113 9.37 -7.03 -5.99
CA LEU A 113 8.37 -7.41 -6.97
C LEU A 113 7.01 -6.76 -6.71
N GLU A 114 6.60 -6.73 -5.44
CA GLU A 114 5.37 -6.05 -5.00
C GLU A 114 5.42 -4.56 -5.34
N ARG A 115 6.56 -3.91 -5.09
CA ARG A 115 6.79 -2.51 -5.46
C ARG A 115 6.71 -2.30 -6.98
N ILE A 116 7.37 -3.15 -7.77
CA ILE A 116 7.29 -3.10 -9.24
C ILE A 116 5.84 -3.19 -9.74
N ILE A 117 5.03 -4.10 -9.19
CA ILE A 117 3.62 -4.25 -9.56
C ILE A 117 2.84 -2.96 -9.32
N VAL A 118 2.97 -2.37 -8.14
CA VAL A 118 2.24 -1.14 -7.76
C VAL A 118 2.68 0.04 -8.61
N TYR A 119 3.98 0.24 -8.80
CA TYR A 119 4.49 1.30 -9.66
C TYR A 119 4.07 1.09 -11.13
N ALA A 120 4.03 -0.15 -11.63
CA ALA A 120 3.55 -0.44 -12.98
C ALA A 120 2.05 -0.13 -13.16
N LEU A 121 1.24 -0.40 -12.13
CA LEU A 121 -0.18 -0.06 -12.11
C LEU A 121 -0.39 1.46 -12.14
N PHE A 122 0.42 2.22 -11.39
CA PHE A 122 0.28 3.68 -11.32
C PHE A 122 0.92 4.42 -12.49
N ALA A 123 1.95 3.85 -13.14
CA ALA A 123 2.53 4.39 -14.36
C ALA A 123 1.57 4.32 -15.56
N GLU A 124 0.79 3.25 -15.71
CA GLU A 124 -0.14 3.12 -16.84
C GLU A 124 -1.38 4.00 -16.69
N ASP A 125 -1.79 4.28 -15.46
CA ASP A 125 -3.09 4.88 -15.19
C ASP A 125 -2.98 6.38 -14.86
N GLU A 126 -2.66 7.21 -15.86
CA GLU A 126 -2.77 8.67 -15.73
C GLU A 126 -4.23 9.15 -15.61
N ARG A 127 -5.22 8.35 -16.07
CA ARG A 127 -6.63 8.77 -16.21
C ARG A 127 -7.58 8.25 -15.13
N GLY A 128 -7.09 7.46 -14.18
CA GLY A 128 -7.80 7.08 -12.96
C GLY A 128 -7.87 5.57 -12.81
N ILE A 129 -7.38 5.08 -11.66
CA ILE A 129 -7.39 3.66 -11.27
C ILE A 129 -8.73 3.05 -11.67
N ARG A 130 -8.72 2.09 -12.61
CA ARG A 130 -9.86 1.19 -12.73
C ARG A 130 -10.03 0.49 -11.39
N ASP A 131 -11.20 0.62 -10.78
CA ASP A 131 -11.51 0.03 -9.46
C ASP A 131 -11.25 -1.47 -9.38
N ARG A 132 -11.17 -2.16 -10.53
CA ARG A 132 -10.92 -3.60 -10.62
C ARG A 132 -9.78 -3.92 -11.58
N ILE A 133 -8.77 -4.61 -11.05
CA ILE A 133 -7.51 -4.97 -11.71
C ILE A 133 -7.45 -6.50 -11.78
N LYS A 134 -7.45 -7.08 -12.98
CA LYS A 134 -7.27 -8.53 -13.16
C LYS A 134 -5.78 -8.90 -13.17
N GLU A 135 -5.44 -10.09 -12.68
CA GLU A 135 -4.06 -10.61 -12.70
C GLU A 135 -3.45 -10.65 -14.12
N ASP A 136 -4.25 -11.02 -15.13
CA ASP A 136 -3.83 -10.98 -16.54
C ASP A 136 -3.45 -9.58 -17.02
N ARG A 137 -4.10 -8.54 -16.47
CA ARG A 137 -3.75 -7.15 -16.76
C ARG A 137 -2.41 -6.78 -16.16
N ILE A 138 -2.14 -7.19 -14.92
CA ILE A 138 -0.84 -7.00 -14.28
C ILE A 138 0.25 -7.72 -15.10
N THR A 139 -0.02 -8.94 -15.56
CA THR A 139 0.90 -9.66 -16.45
C THR A 139 1.18 -8.87 -17.73
N ALA A 140 0.13 -8.40 -18.41
CA ALA A 140 0.27 -7.62 -19.64
C ALA A 140 1.07 -6.32 -19.42
N LEU A 141 0.87 -5.66 -18.27
CA LEU A 141 1.61 -4.48 -17.85
C LEU A 141 3.11 -4.75 -17.69
N LEU A 142 3.46 -5.78 -16.93
CA LEU A 142 4.85 -6.14 -16.69
C LEU A 142 5.55 -6.60 -17.98
N ARG A 143 4.82 -7.29 -18.87
CA ARG A 143 5.32 -7.64 -20.21
C ARG A 143 5.68 -6.44 -21.06
N LYS A 144 4.86 -5.37 -21.04
CA LYS A 144 5.18 -4.11 -21.73
C LYS A 144 6.50 -3.49 -21.23
N GLN A 145 6.82 -3.72 -19.96
CA GLN A 145 8.07 -3.28 -19.33
C GLN A 145 9.21 -4.30 -19.47
N ASN A 146 9.10 -5.25 -20.41
CA ASN A 146 10.06 -6.33 -20.64
C ASN A 146 10.34 -7.19 -19.39
N LEU A 147 9.33 -7.41 -18.54
CA LEU A 147 9.41 -8.29 -17.38
C LEU A 147 8.41 -9.44 -17.54
N ASN A 148 8.92 -10.61 -17.94
CA ASN A 148 8.17 -11.86 -18.02
C ASN A 148 8.33 -12.64 -16.72
N LEU A 149 7.32 -12.59 -15.85
CA LEU A 149 7.31 -13.38 -14.62
C LEU A 149 6.83 -14.81 -14.88
N ARG A 150 7.30 -15.75 -14.04
CA ARG A 150 6.64 -17.05 -13.90
C ARG A 150 5.30 -16.87 -13.20
N SER A 151 4.30 -17.69 -13.54
CA SER A 151 2.93 -17.57 -13.00
C SER A 151 2.90 -17.60 -11.47
N GLY A 152 3.65 -18.51 -10.85
CA GLY A 152 3.71 -18.65 -9.39
C GLY A 152 4.29 -17.42 -8.65
N SER A 153 5.14 -16.63 -9.31
CA SER A 153 5.77 -15.44 -8.72
C SER A 153 4.81 -14.26 -8.68
N LEU A 154 4.04 -14.04 -9.74
CA LEU A 154 3.01 -12.99 -9.77
C LEU A 154 1.92 -13.25 -8.74
N THR A 155 1.35 -14.47 -8.71
CA THR A 155 0.31 -14.84 -7.75
C THR A 155 0.80 -14.71 -6.30
N ARG A 156 2.09 -14.98 -6.03
CA ARG A 156 2.68 -14.79 -4.70
C ARG A 156 2.79 -13.31 -4.35
N ALA A 157 3.31 -12.48 -5.26
CA ALA A 157 3.44 -11.05 -5.03
C ALA A 157 2.07 -10.36 -4.84
N CYS A 158 1.05 -10.74 -5.61
CA CYS A 158 -0.32 -10.24 -5.40
C CYS A 158 -0.88 -10.64 -4.03
N ARG A 159 -0.65 -11.88 -3.57
CA ARG A 159 -1.05 -12.29 -2.21
C ARG A 159 -0.31 -11.53 -1.12
N ASN A 160 0.96 -11.23 -1.31
CA ASN A 160 1.74 -10.40 -0.38
C ASN A 160 1.18 -8.96 -0.32
N LEU A 161 0.84 -8.38 -1.47
CA LEU A 161 0.20 -7.07 -1.54
C LEU A 161 -1.20 -7.04 -0.89
N VAL A 162 -1.94 -8.14 -0.92
CA VAL A 162 -3.21 -8.27 -0.17
C VAL A 162 -2.95 -8.30 1.33
N ARG A 163 -1.98 -9.09 1.79
CA ARG A 163 -1.59 -9.13 3.21
C ARG A 163 -1.05 -7.80 3.73
N ALA A 164 -0.37 -7.05 2.87
CA ALA A 164 0.14 -5.72 3.19
C ALA A 164 -0.95 -4.62 3.13
N GLU A 165 -2.22 -4.99 2.87
CA GLU A 165 -3.35 -4.06 2.73
C GLU A 165 -3.11 -3.00 1.65
N VAL A 166 -2.34 -3.34 0.61
CA VAL A 166 -2.13 -2.50 -0.58
C VAL A 166 -3.17 -2.84 -1.66
N LEU A 167 -3.51 -4.13 -1.77
CA LEU A 167 -4.59 -4.63 -2.60
C LEU A 167 -5.70 -5.25 -1.75
N LYS A 168 -6.94 -5.20 -2.23
CA LYS A 168 -8.04 -6.05 -1.76
C LYS A 168 -8.34 -7.12 -2.79
N ASP A 169 -8.53 -8.36 -2.34
CA ASP A 169 -8.96 -9.46 -3.19
C ASP A 169 -10.48 -9.39 -3.38
N GLU A 170 -10.92 -9.29 -4.63
CA GLU A 170 -12.32 -9.28 -5.06
C GLU A 170 -12.74 -10.66 -5.63
N GLY A 171 -11.86 -11.66 -5.53
CA GLY A 171 -12.04 -13.02 -6.02
C GLY A 171 -11.74 -13.17 -7.51
N LYS A 172 -11.57 -14.44 -7.93
CA LYS A 172 -11.32 -14.82 -9.34
C LYS A 172 -10.13 -14.08 -9.98
N GLY A 173 -9.05 -13.85 -9.22
CA GLY A 173 -7.86 -13.13 -9.69
C GLY A 173 -8.11 -11.66 -10.00
N THR A 174 -9.11 -11.05 -9.34
CA THR A 174 -9.44 -9.63 -9.46
C THR A 174 -9.11 -8.93 -8.16
N PHE A 175 -8.46 -7.77 -8.27
CA PHE A 175 -7.99 -6.98 -7.15
C PHE A 175 -8.49 -5.54 -7.25
N ARG A 176 -8.52 -4.84 -6.13
CA ARG A 176 -8.73 -3.39 -6.05
C ARG A 176 -7.59 -2.75 -5.26
N ILE A 177 -7.21 -1.51 -5.58
CA ILE A 177 -6.30 -0.74 -4.74
C ILE A 177 -6.98 -0.47 -3.39
N ALA A 178 -6.36 -0.93 -2.31
CA ALA A 178 -6.89 -0.75 -0.97
C ALA A 178 -6.71 0.70 -0.50
N VAL A 179 -5.55 1.32 -0.75
CA VAL A 179 -5.23 2.66 -0.22
C VAL A 179 -5.14 3.67 -1.37
N PRO A 180 -6.22 4.42 -1.67
CA PRO A 180 -6.21 5.43 -2.73
C PRO A 180 -5.12 6.49 -2.56
N LEU A 181 -4.80 6.83 -1.30
CA LEU A 181 -3.75 7.81 -0.96
C LEU A 181 -2.37 7.42 -1.46
N LEU A 182 -2.06 6.11 -1.52
CA LEU A 182 -0.75 5.64 -1.94
C LEU A 182 -0.42 6.11 -3.35
N ARG A 183 -1.41 6.11 -4.25
CA ARG A 183 -1.23 6.63 -5.62
C ARG A 183 -0.85 8.10 -5.58
N HIS A 184 -1.61 8.92 -4.86
CA HIS A 184 -1.33 10.36 -4.79
C HIS A 184 0.06 10.62 -4.21
N ALA A 185 0.42 9.95 -3.11
CA ALA A 185 1.74 10.09 -2.50
C ALA A 185 2.87 9.70 -3.46
N LEU A 186 2.76 8.60 -4.19
CA LEU A 186 3.80 8.14 -5.11
C LEU A 186 4.02 9.08 -6.31
N HIS A 187 2.94 9.58 -6.92
CA HIS A 187 3.06 10.51 -8.05
C HIS A 187 3.63 11.87 -7.64
N GLU A 188 3.31 12.33 -6.44
CA GLU A 188 3.79 13.63 -5.94
C GLU A 188 5.23 13.56 -5.39
N SER A 189 5.65 12.40 -4.87
CA SER A 189 6.97 12.23 -4.25
C SER A 189 8.02 11.66 -5.21
N THR A 190 7.64 11.04 -6.32
CA THR A 190 8.57 10.34 -7.21
C THR A 190 8.24 10.50 -8.69
N ASN A 191 9.26 10.34 -9.55
CA ASN A 191 9.02 10.09 -10.97
C ASN A 191 8.72 8.60 -11.15
N VAL A 192 7.43 8.25 -11.17
CA VAL A 192 6.93 6.86 -11.17
C VAL A 192 7.56 6.02 -12.29
N ASP A 193 7.64 6.52 -13.53
CA ASP A 193 8.23 5.81 -14.67
C ASP A 193 9.74 5.59 -14.53
N TYR A 194 10.46 6.59 -14.03
CA TYR A 194 11.90 6.46 -13.78
C TYR A 194 12.16 5.45 -12.67
N THR A 195 11.44 5.54 -11.54
CA THR A 195 11.58 4.62 -10.41
C THR A 195 11.23 3.19 -10.82
N LEU A 196 10.14 3.00 -11.57
CA LEU A 196 9.75 1.70 -12.11
C LEU A 196 10.86 1.06 -12.95
N ARG A 197 11.43 1.81 -13.90
CA ARG A 197 12.51 1.32 -14.75
C ARG A 197 13.73 0.89 -13.92
N ARG A 198 14.14 1.72 -12.96
CA ARG A 198 15.26 1.41 -12.06
C ARG A 198 15.03 0.13 -11.26
N MET A 199 13.83 -0.04 -10.70
CA MET A 199 13.49 -1.25 -9.94
C MET A 199 13.48 -2.51 -10.82
N ILE A 200 13.01 -2.42 -12.06
CA ILE A 200 13.02 -3.55 -12.99
C ILE A 200 14.46 -3.95 -13.35
N GLU A 201 15.36 -2.98 -13.53
CA GLU A 201 16.78 -3.25 -13.75
C GLU A 201 17.40 -3.96 -12.55
N GLU A 202 17.16 -3.45 -11.33
CA GLU A 202 17.61 -4.06 -10.08
C GLU A 202 17.08 -5.50 -9.92
N PHE A 203 15.79 -5.72 -10.19
CA PHE A 203 15.14 -7.02 -10.07
C PHE A 203 15.76 -8.07 -10.99
N LYS A 204 16.19 -7.67 -12.20
CA LYS A 204 16.79 -8.58 -13.18
C LYS A 204 18.21 -9.00 -12.83
N ILE A 205 18.95 -8.17 -12.08
CA ILE A 205 20.35 -8.45 -11.72
C ILE A 205 20.49 -9.04 -10.32
N ASP A 206 19.48 -8.91 -9.47
CA ASP A 206 19.50 -9.43 -8.11
C ASP A 206 19.31 -10.97 -8.11
N PRO A 207 20.31 -11.75 -7.64
CA PRO A 207 20.25 -13.21 -7.64
C PRO A 207 19.06 -13.80 -6.87
N ARG A 208 18.51 -13.06 -5.89
CA ARG A 208 17.36 -13.50 -5.08
C ARG A 208 16.10 -13.73 -5.90
N TYR A 209 15.98 -13.10 -7.07
CA TYR A 209 14.81 -13.20 -7.95
C TYR A 209 15.10 -13.96 -9.26
N SER A 210 16.27 -14.61 -9.37
CA SER A 210 16.68 -15.33 -10.59
C SER A 210 15.69 -16.41 -11.05
N ASP A 211 14.94 -17.01 -10.11
CA ASP A 211 13.90 -17.99 -10.39
C ASP A 211 12.54 -17.37 -10.75
N ASP A 212 12.34 -16.07 -10.52
CA ASP A 212 11.02 -15.44 -10.63
C ASP A 212 10.68 -14.94 -12.03
N TRP A 213 11.68 -14.79 -12.91
CA TRP A 213 11.48 -14.25 -14.26
C TRP A 213 12.17 -15.10 -15.33
N ILE A 214 11.65 -14.99 -16.55
CA ILE A 214 12.11 -15.74 -17.71
C ILE A 214 13.07 -14.84 -18.50
N SER A 215 14.33 -15.26 -18.58
CA SER A 215 15.32 -14.57 -19.41
C SER A 215 14.97 -14.66 -20.89
N ALA A 216 15.33 -13.63 -21.66
CA ALA A 216 15.09 -13.61 -23.11
C ALA A 216 15.74 -14.82 -23.84
N SER A 217 16.81 -15.39 -23.28
CA SER A 217 17.47 -16.59 -23.78
C SER A 217 16.72 -17.90 -23.46
N ALA A 218 15.93 -17.94 -22.38
CA ALA A 218 15.10 -19.09 -22.02
C ALA A 218 13.77 -19.12 -22.81
N ALA A 219 13.17 -17.96 -23.07
CA ALA A 219 11.90 -17.85 -23.82
C ALA A 219 11.97 -18.39 -25.26
N ASN A 220 13.18 -18.48 -25.84
CA ASN A 220 13.40 -19.01 -27.19
C ASN A 220 13.59 -20.54 -27.22
N ARG A 221 13.76 -21.21 -26.06
CA ARG A 221 13.90 -22.67 -25.96
C ARG A 221 12.57 -23.40 -25.77
N GLU A 222 11.52 -22.70 -25.34
CA GLU A 222 10.16 -23.26 -25.20
C GLU A 222 9.31 -23.13 -26.49
N ARG A 223 9.92 -22.68 -27.60
CA ARG A 223 9.28 -22.52 -28.92
C ARG A 223 9.81 -23.49 -29.98
N ILE A 224 10.57 -24.52 -29.59
CA ILE A 224 11.06 -25.61 -30.43
C ILE A 224 10.52 -26.92 -29.86
#